data_AF-A0A3E0NRQ1-F1
#
_entry.id   AF-A0A3E0NRQ1-F1
#
_cell.length_a   1.000
_cell.length_b   1.000
_cell.length_c   1.000
_cell.angle_alpha   90.00
_cell.angle_beta   90.00
_cell.angle_gamma   90.00
#
_symmetry.space_group_name_H-M   'P 1'
#
loop_
_entity.id
_entity.type
_entity.pdbx_description
1 polymer ?
#
loop_
_entity_poly.entity_id
_entity_poly.type
_entity_poly.pdbx_seq_one_letter_code
_entity_poly.pdbx_strand_id
1 'polypeptide(L)'
;MGPAHRDRRDHRDHREGGARPGYRSTAVVAASGCPTDPRLAELAMAPLGAAVWTGSGELAQGGIVGLVHAATGAAGRRGDGFDPTRDSIEQAVANAFALAAAHAHGALALPFLAGGIFAGRVRPPITPDQLSRHIARCCARHRGDLRAVLVAFGVSEHELLLAAVDEADDPGLGVVRGSITRASDHGCPVIVNAANLEVRFGGGVSGAIGDATGCREAIDREARAAVAAFWRANS
;
A
#
# COMPACT_ATOMS: atom_id res chain seq x y z
N MET A 1 47.43 47.38 5.63
CA MET A 1 47.43 46.15 4.82
C MET A 1 46.50 45.16 5.50
N GLY A 2 45.31 44.94 4.97
CA GLY A 2 44.37 43.94 5.47
C GLY A 2 43.58 43.39 4.28
N PRO A 3 43.44 42.06 4.10
CA PRO A 3 42.63 41.53 3.03
C PRO A 3 41.19 41.31 3.50
N ALA A 4 40.27 41.79 2.66
CA ALA A 4 38.83 41.75 2.85
C ALA A 4 38.27 40.32 2.64
N HIS A 5 37.43 39.90 3.59
CA HIS A 5 36.55 38.73 3.50
C HIS A 5 35.50 38.96 2.40
N ARG A 6 35.44 38.09 1.39
CA ARG A 6 34.30 38.04 0.44
C ARG A 6 33.37 36.89 0.82
N ASP A 7 32.23 37.30 1.37
CA ASP A 7 31.04 36.50 1.66
C ASP A 7 30.37 36.10 0.31
N ARG A 8 30.41 34.82 -0.05
CA ARG A 8 29.66 34.27 -1.20
C ARG A 8 28.45 33.53 -0.65
N ARG A 9 27.33 34.26 -0.52
CA ARG A 9 26.01 33.66 -0.33
C ARG A 9 25.51 33.15 -1.68
N ASP A 10 25.49 31.83 -1.79
CA ASP A 10 24.91 31.10 -2.90
C ASP A 10 23.38 31.15 -2.75
N HIS A 11 22.74 32.09 -3.46
CA HIS A 11 21.30 32.12 -3.66
C HIS A 11 20.93 30.92 -4.55
N ARG A 12 20.50 29.81 -3.94
CA ARG A 12 19.78 28.77 -4.66
C ARG A 12 18.31 29.16 -4.73
N ASP A 13 17.92 29.57 -5.92
CA ASP A 13 16.53 29.69 -6.36
C ASP A 13 15.73 28.44 -5.98
N HIS A 14 14.82 28.60 -5.03
CA HIS A 14 13.67 27.72 -4.88
C HIS A 14 12.74 27.95 -6.08
N ARG A 15 12.99 27.22 -7.17
CA ARG A 15 11.98 27.10 -8.23
C ARG A 15 10.78 26.37 -7.64
N GLU A 16 9.71 27.12 -7.43
CA GLU A 16 8.36 26.63 -7.18
C GLU A 16 8.01 25.61 -8.27
N GLY A 17 8.05 24.33 -7.90
CA GLY A 17 7.65 23.24 -8.78
C GLY A 17 6.15 23.32 -9.01
N GLY A 18 5.75 23.74 -10.21
CA GLY A 18 4.35 23.64 -10.65
C GLY A 18 3.83 22.24 -10.35
N ALA A 19 2.69 22.16 -9.66
CA ALA A 19 2.08 20.90 -9.25
C ALA A 19 1.96 19.98 -10.47
N ARG A 20 2.73 18.89 -10.48
CA ARG A 20 2.58 17.87 -11.52
C ARG A 20 1.12 17.39 -11.47
N PRO A 21 0.41 17.31 -12.60
CA PRO A 21 -0.95 16.79 -12.61
C PRO A 21 -0.92 15.36 -12.07
N GLY A 22 -1.51 15.16 -10.89
CA GLY A 22 -1.69 13.84 -10.29
C GLY A 22 -2.98 13.19 -10.79
N TYR A 23 -3.15 11.88 -10.52
CA TYR A 23 -4.39 11.21 -10.83
C TYR A 23 -5.55 11.71 -9.96
N ARG A 24 -6.75 11.73 -10.56
CA ARG A 24 -8.00 11.89 -9.84
C ARG A 24 -8.45 10.52 -9.33
N SER A 25 -8.37 10.34 -8.01
CA SER A 25 -8.94 9.19 -7.30
C SER A 25 -10.46 9.07 -7.54
N THR A 26 -10.97 7.84 -7.44
CA THR A 26 -12.39 7.48 -7.51
C THR A 26 -12.84 6.84 -6.19
N ALA A 27 -14.13 6.49 -6.07
CA ALA A 27 -14.66 5.80 -4.88
C ALA A 27 -14.09 4.37 -4.68
N VAL A 28 -13.53 3.76 -5.73
CA VAL A 28 -13.03 2.37 -5.71
C VAL A 28 -11.55 2.25 -6.07
N VAL A 29 -10.92 3.33 -6.57
CA VAL A 29 -9.47 3.37 -6.84
C VAL A 29 -8.91 4.67 -6.28
N ALA A 30 -8.06 4.57 -5.25
CA ALA A 30 -7.32 5.69 -4.70
C ALA A 30 -5.90 5.68 -5.25
N ALA A 31 -5.48 6.79 -5.84
CA ALA A 31 -4.17 6.96 -6.48
C ALA A 31 -3.55 8.33 -6.16
N SER A 32 -3.91 8.90 -5.00
CA SER A 32 -3.41 10.19 -4.56
C SER A 32 -1.90 10.12 -4.39
N GLY A 33 -1.18 11.08 -5.00
CA GLY A 33 0.28 11.16 -4.93
C GLY A 33 1.04 10.04 -5.66
N CYS A 34 0.35 9.19 -6.42
CA CYS A 34 1.01 8.21 -7.29
C CYS A 34 1.71 8.91 -8.47
N PRO A 35 2.89 8.42 -8.90
CA PRO A 35 3.55 8.93 -10.10
C PRO A 35 2.72 8.62 -11.36
N THR A 36 2.67 9.59 -12.27
CA THR A 36 2.03 9.40 -13.58
C THR A 36 2.93 8.60 -14.51
N ASP A 37 2.43 7.49 -15.06
CA ASP A 37 3.10 6.70 -16.09
C ASP A 37 2.06 6.19 -17.09
N PRO A 38 2.00 6.75 -18.32
CA PRO A 38 0.97 6.39 -19.29
C PRO A 38 1.06 4.93 -19.74
N ARG A 39 2.23 4.29 -19.61
CA ARG A 39 2.41 2.87 -19.96
C ARG A 39 1.54 1.96 -19.09
N LEU A 40 1.19 2.38 -17.87
CA LEU A 40 0.34 1.58 -16.98
C LEU A 40 -1.08 1.44 -17.52
N ALA A 41 -1.61 2.46 -18.21
CA ALA A 41 -2.92 2.40 -18.86
C ALA A 41 -2.92 1.38 -20.01
N GLU A 42 -1.88 1.42 -20.86
CA GLU A 42 -1.70 0.47 -21.98
C GLU A 42 -1.56 -0.98 -21.50
N LEU A 43 -0.94 -1.17 -20.34
CA LEU A 43 -0.74 -2.47 -19.72
C LEU A 43 -1.92 -2.94 -18.87
N ALA A 44 -3.00 -2.16 -18.78
CA ALA A 44 -4.14 -2.41 -17.91
C ALA A 44 -3.74 -2.64 -16.44
N MET A 45 -2.75 -1.89 -15.96
CA MET A 45 -2.21 -1.94 -14.60
C MET A 45 -2.71 -0.75 -13.78
N ALA A 46 -2.84 -0.91 -12.47
CA ALA A 46 -3.06 0.20 -11.55
C ALA A 46 -1.82 1.11 -11.48
N PRO A 47 -1.99 2.40 -11.15
CA PRO A 47 -0.86 3.26 -10.82
C PRO A 47 0.02 2.68 -9.72
N LEU A 48 1.34 2.92 -9.81
CA LEU A 48 2.30 2.48 -8.81
C LEU A 48 2.02 3.18 -7.47
N GLY A 49 1.70 2.40 -6.43
CA GLY A 49 1.27 2.91 -5.12
C GLY A 49 -0.22 3.21 -4.98
N ALA A 50 -1.04 2.83 -5.97
CA ALA A 50 -2.49 2.93 -5.83
C ALA A 50 -3.05 1.85 -4.90
N ALA A 51 -4.31 2.02 -4.51
CA ALA A 51 -5.11 1.02 -3.85
C ALA A 51 -6.45 0.85 -4.57
N VAL A 52 -6.98 -0.39 -4.61
CA VAL A 52 -8.27 -0.73 -5.25
C VAL A 52 -9.18 -1.41 -4.24
N TRP A 53 -10.41 -0.96 -4.14
CA TRP A 53 -11.45 -1.55 -3.28
C TRP A 53 -12.21 -2.66 -4.03
N THR A 54 -12.49 -3.76 -3.36
CA THR A 54 -13.42 -4.81 -3.84
C THR A 54 -14.25 -5.40 -2.70
N GLY A 55 -15.25 -6.22 -3.05
CA GLY A 55 -15.87 -7.14 -2.11
C GLY A 55 -14.90 -8.19 -1.55
N SER A 56 -15.29 -8.83 -0.44
CA SER A 56 -14.46 -9.83 0.27
C SER A 56 -14.92 -11.29 0.11
N GLY A 57 -16.04 -11.52 -0.57
CA GLY A 57 -16.56 -12.86 -0.79
C GLY A 57 -16.98 -13.56 0.51
N GLU A 58 -16.58 -14.82 0.65
CA GLU A 58 -16.90 -15.65 1.82
C GLU A 58 -16.29 -15.13 3.13
N LEU A 59 -15.23 -14.31 3.07
CA LEU A 59 -14.65 -13.64 4.25
C LEU A 59 -15.65 -12.74 4.98
N ALA A 60 -16.70 -12.26 4.30
CA ALA A 60 -17.78 -11.49 4.91
C ALA A 60 -18.50 -12.27 6.01
N GLN A 61 -18.59 -13.59 5.90
CA GLN A 61 -19.19 -14.47 6.92
C GLN A 61 -18.36 -14.50 8.21
N GLY A 62 -17.05 -14.25 8.09
CA GLY A 62 -16.12 -14.13 9.21
C GLY A 62 -15.93 -12.71 9.74
N GLY A 63 -16.68 -11.72 9.21
CA GLY A 63 -16.61 -10.32 9.65
C GLY A 63 -15.65 -9.42 8.86
N ILE A 64 -14.97 -9.92 7.83
CA ILE A 64 -14.18 -9.10 6.91
C ILE A 64 -15.05 -8.75 5.71
N VAL A 65 -15.52 -7.51 5.61
CA VAL A 65 -16.53 -7.06 4.64
C VAL A 65 -15.94 -6.36 3.41
N GLY A 66 -14.65 -6.03 3.43
CA GLY A 66 -13.99 -5.35 2.31
C GLY A 66 -12.53 -5.73 2.16
N LEU A 67 -12.05 -5.69 0.91
CA LEU A 67 -10.64 -5.86 0.57
C LEU A 67 -10.11 -4.59 -0.06
N VAL A 68 -8.87 -4.26 0.32
CA VAL A 68 -8.12 -3.19 -0.33
C VAL A 68 -6.84 -3.76 -0.94
N HIS A 69 -6.74 -3.75 -2.25
CA HIS A 69 -5.58 -4.24 -2.99
C HIS A 69 -4.52 -3.15 -3.10
N ALA A 70 -3.44 -3.25 -2.31
CA ALA A 70 -2.32 -2.32 -2.30
C ALA A 70 -1.33 -2.64 -3.43
N ALA A 71 -1.33 -1.83 -4.49
CA ALA A 71 -0.56 -2.04 -5.72
C ALA A 71 0.86 -1.47 -5.59
N THR A 72 1.76 -2.21 -4.93
CA THR A 72 3.10 -1.70 -4.59
C THR A 72 4.14 -1.85 -5.70
N GLY A 73 3.97 -2.80 -6.63
CA GLY A 73 4.88 -3.06 -7.75
C GLY A 73 4.36 -4.14 -8.69
N ALA A 74 4.97 -4.34 -9.87
CA ALA A 74 4.50 -5.30 -10.87
C ALA A 74 5.15 -6.67 -10.64
N ALA A 75 4.39 -7.77 -10.74
CA ALA A 75 4.94 -9.09 -10.44
C ALA A 75 5.97 -9.55 -11.49
N GLY A 76 5.64 -9.39 -12.78
CA GLY A 76 6.43 -9.94 -13.90
C GLY A 76 7.38 -8.98 -14.61
N ARG A 77 7.52 -7.73 -14.16
CA ARG A 77 8.24 -6.66 -14.86
C ARG A 77 9.39 -6.06 -14.05
N ARG A 78 10.31 -6.92 -13.60
CA ARG A 78 11.47 -6.51 -12.81
C ARG A 78 12.42 -5.64 -13.64
N GLY A 79 12.80 -4.47 -13.12
CA GLY A 79 13.71 -3.55 -13.80
C GLY A 79 13.07 -2.58 -14.79
N ASP A 80 11.78 -2.73 -15.14
CA ASP A 80 11.08 -1.88 -16.12
C ASP A 80 10.58 -0.53 -15.55
N GLY A 81 11.03 -0.17 -14.35
CA GLY A 81 10.53 0.98 -13.59
C GLY A 81 9.26 0.70 -12.79
N PHE A 82 8.81 -0.56 -12.71
CA PHE A 82 7.62 -0.99 -11.96
C PHE A 82 7.96 -1.81 -10.70
N ASP A 83 9.22 -1.84 -10.30
CA ASP A 83 9.61 -2.44 -9.03
C ASP A 83 9.07 -1.58 -7.86
N PRO A 84 8.75 -2.21 -6.72
CA PRO A 84 8.28 -1.47 -5.56
C PRO A 84 9.36 -0.50 -5.07
N THR A 85 8.92 0.66 -4.56
CA THR A 85 9.77 1.66 -3.93
C THR A 85 9.22 1.97 -2.55
N ARG A 86 10.03 2.65 -1.72
CA ARG A 86 9.54 3.14 -0.42
C ARG A 86 8.32 4.06 -0.61
N ASP A 87 8.37 4.90 -1.62
CA ASP A 87 7.28 5.82 -1.97
C ASP A 87 6.04 5.06 -2.45
N SER A 88 6.18 4.03 -3.29
CA SER A 88 5.02 3.25 -3.74
C SER A 88 4.37 2.47 -2.59
N ILE A 89 5.17 1.98 -1.64
CA ILE A 89 4.66 1.34 -0.42
C ILE A 89 3.92 2.37 0.44
N GLU A 90 4.50 3.55 0.65
CA GLU A 90 3.86 4.61 1.43
C GLU A 90 2.53 5.03 0.80
N GLN A 91 2.51 5.30 -0.51
CA GLN A 91 1.28 5.67 -1.19
C GLN A 91 0.25 4.56 -1.19
N ALA A 92 0.66 3.29 -1.32
CA ALA A 92 -0.30 2.19 -1.24
C ALA A 92 -0.94 2.10 0.15
N VAL A 93 -0.18 2.34 1.22
CA VAL A 93 -0.69 2.42 2.58
C VAL A 93 -1.65 3.60 2.74
N ALA A 94 -1.24 4.80 2.30
CA ALA A 94 -2.07 6.01 2.39
C ALA A 94 -3.39 5.86 1.62
N ASN A 95 -3.33 5.39 0.38
CA ASN A 95 -4.49 5.14 -0.46
C ASN A 95 -5.39 4.03 0.12
N ALA A 96 -4.81 3.06 0.83
CA ALA A 96 -5.61 2.02 1.48
C ALA A 96 -6.42 2.55 2.66
N PHE A 97 -5.81 3.38 3.52
CA PHE A 97 -6.55 4.06 4.60
C PHE A 97 -7.60 5.02 4.04
N ALA A 98 -7.30 5.75 2.98
CA ALA A 98 -8.26 6.64 2.33
C ALA A 98 -9.49 5.88 1.83
N LEU A 99 -9.31 4.71 1.21
CA LEU A 99 -10.44 3.86 0.80
C LEU A 99 -11.21 3.33 2.01
N ALA A 100 -10.55 2.79 3.03
CA ALA A 100 -11.24 2.30 4.23
C ALA A 100 -12.10 3.39 4.89
N ALA A 101 -11.58 4.62 4.99
CA ALA A 101 -12.32 5.78 5.50
C ALA A 101 -13.50 6.18 4.58
N ALA A 102 -13.29 6.19 3.26
CA ALA A 102 -14.35 6.53 2.29
C ALA A 102 -15.51 5.52 2.30
N HIS A 103 -15.25 4.27 2.70
CA HIS A 103 -16.25 3.23 2.92
C HIS A 103 -16.76 3.16 4.37
N ALA A 104 -16.50 4.20 5.17
CA ALA A 104 -16.99 4.37 6.55
C ALA A 104 -16.56 3.25 7.51
N HIS A 105 -15.37 2.68 7.31
CA HIS A 105 -14.79 1.70 8.23
C HIS A 105 -13.80 2.33 9.19
N GLY A 106 -13.89 1.96 10.48
CA GLY A 106 -13.02 2.49 11.54
C GLY A 106 -11.76 1.66 11.82
N ALA A 107 -11.53 0.56 11.11
CA ALA A 107 -10.34 -0.29 11.31
C ALA A 107 -9.89 -1.00 10.04
N LEU A 108 -8.57 -1.12 9.87
CA LEU A 108 -7.91 -1.73 8.72
C LEU A 108 -6.77 -2.62 9.19
N ALA A 109 -6.74 -3.88 8.73
CA ALA A 109 -5.61 -4.77 8.94
C ALA A 109 -4.72 -4.86 7.70
N LEU A 110 -3.40 -4.83 7.89
CA LEU A 110 -2.42 -4.88 6.81
C LEU A 110 -1.42 -6.02 7.04
N PRO A 111 -1.06 -6.78 6.01
CA PRO A 111 0.06 -7.72 6.10
C PRO A 111 1.40 -6.99 5.94
N PHE A 112 2.49 -7.75 6.01
CA PHE A 112 3.82 -7.27 5.66
C PHE A 112 3.93 -6.96 4.15
N LEU A 113 3.62 -5.71 3.78
CA LEU A 113 3.63 -5.24 2.40
C LEU A 113 5.03 -5.31 1.76
N ALA A 114 5.06 -5.52 0.45
CA ALA A 114 6.30 -5.72 -0.32
C ALA A 114 7.20 -6.87 0.19
N GLY A 115 6.66 -7.79 0.99
CA GLY A 115 7.27 -9.08 1.30
C GLY A 115 7.12 -10.09 0.15
N GLY A 116 7.42 -11.36 0.43
CA GLY A 116 7.18 -12.48 -0.49
C GLY A 116 7.78 -12.26 -1.88
N ILE A 117 6.92 -12.16 -2.91
CA ILE A 117 7.32 -11.99 -4.32
C ILE A 117 8.09 -10.68 -4.60
N PHE A 118 8.03 -9.72 -3.67
CA PHE A 118 8.74 -8.44 -3.72
C PHE A 118 9.96 -8.36 -2.79
N ALA A 119 10.24 -9.43 -2.03
CA ALA A 119 11.44 -9.49 -1.19
C ALA A 119 12.71 -9.26 -2.04
N GLY A 120 13.55 -8.31 -1.61
CA GLY A 120 14.77 -7.91 -2.35
C GLY A 120 14.53 -7.10 -3.64
N ARG A 121 13.27 -6.80 -3.99
CA ARG A 121 12.92 -6.00 -5.17
C ARG A 121 12.64 -4.54 -4.88
N VAL A 122 12.46 -4.17 -3.62
CA VAL A 122 12.27 -2.75 -3.24
C VAL A 122 13.49 -1.93 -3.67
N ARG A 123 13.24 -0.74 -4.24
CA ARG A 123 14.26 0.19 -4.73
C ARG A 123 14.17 1.55 -4.02
N PRO A 124 15.30 2.11 -3.53
CA PRO A 124 16.59 1.43 -3.33
C PRO A 124 16.46 0.22 -2.37
N PRO A 125 17.43 -0.73 -2.37
CA PRO A 125 17.40 -1.89 -1.49
C PRO A 125 17.13 -1.52 -0.03
N ILE A 126 16.39 -2.39 0.65
CA ILE A 126 15.95 -2.20 2.04
C ILE A 126 16.00 -3.55 2.76
N THR A 127 16.41 -3.56 4.02
CA THR A 127 16.37 -4.77 4.86
C THR A 127 14.94 -5.03 5.36
N PRO A 128 14.61 -6.26 5.81
CA PRO A 128 13.32 -6.54 6.44
C PRO A 128 13.00 -5.64 7.65
N ASP A 129 13.99 -5.34 8.50
CA ASP A 129 13.86 -4.42 9.64
C ASP A 129 13.59 -2.97 9.19
N GLN A 130 14.31 -2.49 8.17
CA GLN A 130 14.03 -1.15 7.63
C GLN A 130 12.64 -1.10 6.97
N LEU A 131 12.20 -2.19 6.34
CA LEU A 131 10.89 -2.28 5.71
C LEU A 131 9.77 -2.33 6.76
N SER A 132 9.92 -3.07 7.86
CA SER A 132 8.93 -3.10 8.95
C SER A 132 8.74 -1.71 9.56
N ARG A 133 9.84 -1.00 9.87
CA ARG A 133 9.82 0.38 10.35
C ARG A 133 9.17 1.33 9.36
N HIS A 134 9.47 1.18 8.06
CA HIS A 134 8.86 2.00 7.01
C HIS A 134 7.34 1.79 6.96
N ILE A 135 6.87 0.54 6.96
CA ILE A 135 5.43 0.21 6.95
C ILE A 135 4.73 0.76 8.20
N ALA A 136 5.29 0.54 9.40
CA ALA A 136 4.70 1.02 10.65
C ALA A 136 4.58 2.55 10.67
N ARG A 137 5.64 3.27 10.27
CA ARG A 137 5.61 4.74 10.15
C ARG A 137 4.60 5.24 9.13
N CYS A 138 4.46 4.55 7.99
CA CYS A 138 3.43 4.88 7.01
C CYS A 138 2.03 4.70 7.60
N CYS A 139 1.79 3.62 8.35
CA CYS A 139 0.50 3.38 9.00
C CYS A 139 0.19 4.46 10.05
N ALA A 140 1.13 4.76 10.94
CA ALA A 140 0.97 5.80 11.95
C ALA A 140 0.68 7.18 11.31
N ARG A 141 1.38 7.52 10.22
CA ARG A 141 1.18 8.79 9.51
C ARG A 141 -0.19 8.91 8.84
N HIS A 142 -0.69 7.83 8.22
CA HIS A 142 -1.80 7.91 7.28
C HIS A 142 -3.12 7.33 7.81
N ARG A 143 -3.14 6.64 8.95
CA ARG A 143 -4.35 6.01 9.48
C ARG A 143 -5.46 7.00 9.87
N GLY A 144 -5.12 8.26 10.15
CA GLY A 144 -6.09 9.24 10.67
C GLY A 144 -6.73 8.72 11.96
N ASP A 145 -8.06 8.63 12.00
CA ASP A 145 -8.82 8.11 13.14
C ASP A 145 -9.03 6.58 13.09
N LEU A 146 -8.59 5.91 12.02
CA LEU A 146 -8.76 4.46 11.90
C LEU A 146 -7.78 3.74 12.83
N ARG A 147 -8.26 2.63 13.41
CA ARG A 147 -7.39 1.64 14.05
C ARG A 147 -6.64 0.86 12.98
N ALA A 148 -5.33 0.77 13.09
CA ALA A 148 -4.47 0.02 12.19
C ALA A 148 -3.93 -1.23 12.89
N VAL A 149 -3.97 -2.38 12.22
CA VAL A 149 -3.38 -3.63 12.74
C VAL A 149 -2.43 -4.25 11.72
N LEU A 150 -1.16 -4.35 12.06
CA LEU A 150 -0.20 -5.11 11.27
C LEU A 150 -0.30 -6.59 11.66
N VAL A 151 -0.60 -7.45 10.68
CA VAL A 151 -0.79 -8.88 10.89
C VAL A 151 0.44 -9.63 10.41
N ALA A 152 1.17 -10.21 11.35
CA ALA A 152 2.33 -11.03 11.10
C ALA A 152 1.96 -12.50 10.93
N PHE A 153 2.45 -13.15 9.88
CA PHE A 153 2.25 -14.59 9.66
C PHE A 153 3.21 -15.44 10.51
N GLY A 154 4.47 -15.01 10.63
CA GLY A 154 5.55 -15.75 11.29
C GLY A 154 6.11 -15.05 12.53
N VAL A 155 6.89 -15.80 13.34
CA VAL A 155 7.52 -15.27 14.57
C VAL A 155 8.51 -14.15 14.26
N SER A 156 9.42 -14.36 13.32
CA SER A 156 10.43 -13.34 12.96
C SER A 156 9.80 -12.07 12.39
N GLU A 157 8.74 -12.20 11.59
CA GLU A 157 8.00 -11.05 11.07
C GLU A 157 7.26 -10.30 12.20
N HIS A 158 6.69 -11.03 13.14
CA HIS A 158 6.02 -10.45 14.31
C HIS A 158 6.99 -9.66 15.19
N GLU A 159 8.20 -10.17 15.45
CA GLU A 159 9.22 -9.46 16.22
C GLU A 159 9.65 -8.15 15.54
N LEU A 160 9.85 -8.18 14.21
CA LEU A 160 10.20 -6.98 13.44
C LEU A 160 9.09 -5.94 13.42
N LEU A 161 7.83 -6.37 13.33
CA LEU A 161 6.68 -5.48 13.34
C LEU A 161 6.40 -4.93 14.74
N LEU A 162 6.54 -5.74 15.79
CA LEU A 162 6.38 -5.29 17.17
C LEU A 162 7.38 -4.18 17.50
N ALA A 163 8.67 -4.38 17.23
CA ALA A 163 9.68 -3.34 17.44
C ALA A 163 9.41 -2.07 16.62
N ALA A 164 8.91 -2.22 15.38
CA ALA A 164 8.58 -1.09 14.51
C ALA A 164 7.34 -0.31 14.97
N VAL A 165 6.33 -0.99 15.51
CA VAL A 165 5.13 -0.36 16.10
C VAL A 165 5.48 0.35 17.40
N ASP A 166 6.29 -0.28 18.26
CA ASP A 166 6.78 0.34 19.50
C ASP A 166 7.58 1.62 19.20
N GLU A 167 8.42 1.63 18.16
CA GLU A 167 9.17 2.81 17.71
C GLU A 167 8.26 3.91 17.13
N ALA A 168 7.14 3.53 16.51
CA ALA A 168 6.20 4.49 15.93
C ALA A 168 5.40 5.28 16.98
N ASP A 169 5.32 4.75 18.22
CA ASP A 169 4.65 5.37 19.38
C ASP A 169 3.23 5.88 19.07
N ASP A 170 2.46 5.07 18.32
CA ASP A 170 1.09 5.39 17.93
C ASP A 170 0.09 4.45 18.61
N PRO A 171 -0.76 4.95 19.53
CA PRO A 171 -1.71 4.10 20.28
C PRO A 171 -2.83 3.49 19.41
N GLY A 172 -3.06 4.00 18.20
CA GLY A 172 -4.01 3.45 17.24
C GLY A 172 -3.42 2.40 16.31
N LEU A 173 -2.11 2.12 16.41
CA LEU A 173 -1.39 1.11 15.65
C LEU A 173 -1.05 -0.09 16.53
N GLY A 174 -1.51 -1.28 16.14
CA GLY A 174 -1.21 -2.53 16.83
C GLY A 174 -0.53 -3.55 15.92
N VAL A 175 0.03 -4.59 16.54
CA VAL A 175 0.52 -5.78 15.85
C VAL A 175 -0.16 -7.02 16.43
N VAL A 176 -0.46 -7.99 15.57
CA VAL A 176 -0.89 -9.32 16.00
C VAL A 176 -0.16 -10.38 15.20
N ARG A 177 0.06 -11.55 15.82
CA ARG A 177 0.49 -12.76 15.11
C ARG A 177 -0.74 -13.62 14.83
N GLY A 178 -1.03 -13.86 13.56
CA GLY A 178 -2.25 -14.59 13.19
C GLY A 178 -2.48 -14.63 11.69
N SER A 179 -3.73 -14.92 11.29
CA SER A 179 -4.12 -14.90 9.90
C SER A 179 -4.76 -13.56 9.54
N ILE A 180 -4.29 -12.93 8.45
CA ILE A 180 -4.94 -11.75 7.87
C ILE A 180 -6.36 -12.06 7.36
N THR A 181 -6.70 -13.33 7.15
CA THR A 181 -8.02 -13.78 6.67
C THR A 181 -9.00 -14.09 7.81
N ARG A 182 -8.61 -13.90 9.08
CA ARG A 182 -9.46 -14.21 10.23
C ARG A 182 -9.70 -12.97 11.07
N ALA A 183 -10.90 -12.39 10.97
CA ALA A 183 -11.27 -11.22 11.77
C ALA A 183 -11.10 -11.46 13.28
N SER A 184 -11.24 -12.70 13.76
CA SER A 184 -11.00 -13.05 15.16
C SER A 184 -9.59 -12.72 15.65
N ASP A 185 -8.61 -12.71 14.75
CA ASP A 185 -7.20 -12.54 15.10
C ASP A 185 -6.81 -11.04 15.21
N HIS A 186 -7.47 -10.15 14.45
CA HIS A 186 -7.10 -8.73 14.34
C HIS A 186 -8.28 -7.74 14.57
N GLY A 187 -9.52 -8.22 14.56
CA GLY A 187 -10.75 -7.46 14.79
C GLY A 187 -11.07 -6.40 13.73
N CYS A 188 -10.49 -6.47 12.53
CA CYS A 188 -10.68 -5.44 11.51
C CYS A 188 -11.70 -5.91 10.45
N PRO A 189 -12.67 -5.05 10.07
CA PRO A 189 -13.66 -5.38 9.04
C PRO A 189 -13.10 -5.25 7.62
N VAL A 190 -11.97 -4.57 7.45
CA VAL A 190 -11.29 -4.41 6.16
C VAL A 190 -9.88 -4.94 6.28
N ILE A 191 -9.41 -5.63 5.26
CA ILE A 191 -8.03 -6.13 5.18
C ILE A 191 -7.36 -5.63 3.90
N VAL A 192 -6.04 -5.44 3.97
CA VAL A 192 -5.23 -5.13 2.80
C VAL A 192 -4.71 -6.42 2.17
N ASN A 193 -4.88 -6.53 0.86
CA ASN A 193 -4.18 -7.51 0.04
C ASN A 193 -2.88 -6.89 -0.48
N ALA A 194 -1.74 -7.56 -0.25
CA ALA A 194 -0.45 -7.19 -0.83
C ALA A 194 -0.43 -7.55 -2.33
N ALA A 195 -1.02 -6.68 -3.15
CA ALA A 195 -1.25 -6.91 -4.57
C ALA A 195 -0.08 -6.44 -5.45
N ASN A 196 -0.05 -6.96 -6.67
CA ASN A 196 0.77 -6.44 -7.76
C ASN A 196 0.01 -5.33 -8.53
N LEU A 197 0.66 -4.66 -9.48
CA LEU A 197 -0.01 -3.62 -10.30
C LEU A 197 -1.12 -4.19 -11.19
N GLU A 198 -1.10 -5.48 -11.49
CA GLU A 198 -2.19 -6.17 -12.17
C GLU A 198 -3.44 -6.29 -11.29
N VAL A 199 -3.32 -6.02 -9.99
CA VAL A 199 -4.38 -6.09 -8.96
C VAL A 199 -5.05 -7.46 -8.93
N ARG A 200 -4.25 -8.50 -9.16
CA ARG A 200 -4.70 -9.89 -9.16
C ARG A 200 -4.13 -10.63 -7.98
N PHE A 201 -4.89 -11.58 -7.47
CA PHE A 201 -4.38 -12.50 -6.49
C PHE A 201 -3.19 -13.27 -7.06
N GLY A 202 -2.06 -13.18 -6.36
CA GLY A 202 -0.82 -13.87 -6.70
C GLY A 202 -0.59 -15.12 -5.85
N GLY A 203 0.67 -15.31 -5.42
CA GLY A 203 1.06 -16.27 -4.39
C GLY A 203 1.22 -15.61 -3.02
N GLY A 204 1.78 -16.35 -2.05
CA GLY A 204 2.04 -15.86 -0.69
C GLY A 204 0.76 -15.40 0.01
N VAL A 205 0.84 -14.30 0.77
CA VAL A 205 -0.30 -13.72 1.48
C VAL A 205 -1.45 -13.36 0.53
N SER A 206 -1.14 -12.85 -0.66
CA SER A 206 -2.16 -12.52 -1.66
C SER A 206 -2.93 -13.77 -2.10
N GLY A 207 -2.22 -14.87 -2.39
CA GLY A 207 -2.84 -16.15 -2.70
C GLY A 207 -3.72 -16.66 -1.56
N ALA A 208 -3.21 -16.63 -0.32
CA ALA A 208 -3.96 -17.08 0.85
C ALA A 208 -5.25 -16.26 1.09
N ILE A 209 -5.22 -14.95 0.86
CA ILE A 209 -6.44 -14.12 0.89
C ILE A 209 -7.39 -14.55 -0.23
N GLY A 210 -6.89 -14.65 -1.46
CA GLY A 210 -7.69 -15.04 -2.63
C GLY A 210 -8.41 -16.37 -2.44
N ASP A 211 -7.72 -17.37 -1.92
CA ASP A 211 -8.28 -18.69 -1.65
C ASP A 211 -9.35 -18.62 -0.54
N ALA A 212 -9.12 -17.81 0.50
CA ALA A 212 -10.08 -17.63 1.61
C ALA A 212 -11.33 -16.83 1.21
N THR A 213 -11.33 -16.12 0.07
CA THR A 213 -12.54 -15.42 -0.41
C THR A 213 -13.59 -16.35 -1.01
N GLY A 214 -13.22 -17.59 -1.38
CA GLY A 214 -14.08 -18.52 -2.13
C GLY A 214 -14.47 -18.07 -3.55
N CYS A 215 -14.12 -16.85 -3.97
CA CYS A 215 -14.56 -16.25 -5.23
C CYS A 215 -13.46 -15.42 -5.92
N ARG A 216 -12.20 -15.89 -5.80
CA ARG A 216 -10.99 -15.27 -6.34
C ARG A 216 -11.15 -14.65 -7.74
N GLU A 217 -11.73 -15.40 -8.68
CA GLU A 217 -11.88 -14.95 -10.07
C GLU A 217 -12.89 -13.80 -10.24
N ALA A 218 -13.94 -13.76 -9.41
CA ALA A 218 -14.91 -12.68 -9.45
C ALA A 218 -14.29 -11.38 -8.94
N ILE A 219 -13.53 -11.45 -7.85
CA ILE A 219 -12.82 -10.30 -7.28
C ILE A 219 -11.70 -9.80 -8.22
N ASP A 220 -10.91 -10.70 -8.83
CA ASP A 220 -9.92 -10.34 -9.86
C ASP A 220 -10.57 -9.58 -11.04
N ARG A 221 -11.80 -9.94 -11.41
CA ARG A 221 -12.57 -9.29 -12.48
C ARG A 221 -13.10 -7.93 -12.05
N GLU A 222 -13.59 -7.83 -10.82
CA GLU A 222 -14.04 -6.58 -10.19
C GLU A 222 -12.89 -5.56 -10.13
N ALA A 223 -11.74 -5.95 -9.59
CA ALA A 223 -10.55 -5.12 -9.49
C ALA A 223 -10.10 -4.61 -10.88
N ARG A 224 -10.07 -5.49 -11.89
CA ARG A 224 -9.71 -5.10 -13.26
C ARG A 224 -10.71 -4.13 -13.88
N ALA A 225 -12.00 -4.34 -13.65
CA ALA A 225 -13.03 -3.43 -14.13
C ALA A 225 -12.90 -2.04 -13.49
N ALA A 226 -12.57 -1.99 -12.19
CA ALA A 226 -12.30 -0.75 -11.46
C ALA A 226 -11.07 -0.01 -12.03
N VAL A 227 -9.97 -0.71 -12.28
CA VAL A 227 -8.76 -0.12 -12.91
C VAL A 227 -9.07 0.40 -14.32
N ALA A 228 -9.82 -0.34 -15.13
CA ALA A 228 -10.20 0.11 -16.47
C ALA A 228 -11.10 1.36 -16.42
N ALA A 229 -12.02 1.43 -15.45
CA ALA A 229 -12.86 2.61 -15.24
C ALA A 229 -12.06 3.82 -14.76
N PHE A 230 -11.10 3.61 -13.87
CA PHE A 230 -10.18 4.64 -13.41
C PHE A 230 -9.41 5.28 -14.56
N TRP A 231 -8.88 4.47 -15.49
CA TRP A 231 -8.16 5.00 -16.65
C TRP A 231 -9.06 5.81 -17.57
N ARG A 232 -10.28 5.36 -17.87
CA ARG A 232 -11.25 6.14 -18.66
C ARG A 232 -11.56 7.51 -18.03
N ALA A 233 -11.51 7.63 -16.71
CA ALA A 233 -11.77 8.88 -16.00
C ALA A 233 -10.55 9.80 -15.89
N ASN A 234 -9.35 9.29 -16.22
CA ASN A 234 -8.07 10.01 -16.13
C ASN A 234 -7.38 10.16 -17.51
N SER A 235 -8.06 9.75 -18.59
CA SER A 235 -7.65 9.96 -19.99
C SER A 235 -8.10 11.32 -20.53
#